data_AF-A0A497RMT2-F1
#
_entry.id   AF-A0A497RMT2-F1
#
_cell.length_a   1.000
_cell.length_b   1.000
_cell.length_c   1.000
_cell.angle_alpha   90.00
_cell.angle_beta   90.00
_cell.angle_gamma   90.00
#
_symmetry.space_group_name_H-M   'P 1'
#
loop_
_entity.id
_entity.type
_entity.pdbx_description
1 polymer ?
#
loop_
_entity_poly.entity_id
_entity_poly.type
_entity_poly.pdbx_seq_one_letter_code
_entity_poly.pdbx_strand_id
1 'polypeptide(L)'
;MRSLLWKNKDLITALSSWAELRHDTILYVKQSYTRAVAIGESAAPMEAKYYGYVEPNPELFARAKFITEFLIKGLEEQDCMTEEVKNSLEQSKDMMERLQKISEKELEGKSLSEEDYNYIENIDSTFNKIIEDLASALTVKEGGCSGPNCEVKTSLEGKDDAFKTTIIADVHTETNTKKALEVGTGKIDWIIVAHKSKDGRIGLAVGPMFSYYEFPWPMKDRLTDEKWRKLISGEIEGMPERPDWIVDFIS
;
A
#
# COMPACT_ATOMS: atom_id res chain seq x y z
N MET A 1 18.18 2.02 8.22
CA MET A 1 18.40 3.45 7.89
C MET A 1 18.12 4.30 9.13
N ARG A 2 18.62 5.55 9.25
CA ARG A 2 18.38 6.44 10.43
C ARG A 2 18.32 7.96 10.14
N SER A 3 18.40 8.38 8.87
CA SER A 3 18.33 9.80 8.48
C SER A 3 16.93 10.38 8.68
N LEU A 4 16.82 11.72 8.73
CA LEU A 4 15.52 12.41 8.75
C LEU A 4 14.67 12.04 7.53
N LEU A 5 15.27 12.08 6.34
CA LEU A 5 14.68 11.62 5.08
C LEU A 5 13.98 10.25 5.20
N TRP A 6 14.65 9.27 5.82
CA TRP A 6 14.07 7.93 5.96
C TRP A 6 12.89 7.90 6.93
N LYS A 7 13.00 8.60 8.07
CA LYS A 7 11.90 8.74 9.03
C LYS A 7 10.68 9.41 8.40
N ASN A 8 10.89 10.38 7.51
CA ASN A 8 9.80 11.06 6.84
C ASN A 8 9.15 10.17 5.77
N LYS A 9 9.93 9.36 5.02
CA LYS A 9 9.40 8.29 4.17
C LYS A 9 8.59 7.26 4.98
N ASP A 10 9.07 6.86 6.15
CA ASP A 10 8.35 5.94 7.04
C ASP A 10 7.03 6.56 7.53
N LEU A 11 7.04 7.86 7.84
CA LEU A 11 5.85 8.61 8.23
C LEU A 11 4.84 8.70 7.08
N ILE A 12 5.26 8.99 5.84
CA ILE A 12 4.37 8.97 4.66
C ILE A 12 3.79 7.58 4.47
N THR A 13 4.63 6.53 4.50
CA THR A 13 4.18 5.13 4.35
C THR A 13 3.12 4.77 5.39
N ALA A 14 3.30 5.19 6.64
CA ALA A 14 2.35 4.98 7.73
C ALA A 14 1.06 5.82 7.58
N LEU A 15 1.16 7.07 7.10
CA LEU A 15 0.02 7.96 6.90
C LEU A 15 -0.84 7.55 5.69
N SER A 16 -0.23 7.16 4.58
CA SER A 16 -0.93 6.56 3.44
C SER A 16 -1.62 5.25 3.85
N SER A 17 -0.92 4.34 4.54
CA SER A 17 -1.53 3.11 5.08
C SER A 17 -2.68 3.41 6.04
N TRP A 18 -2.58 4.47 6.84
CA TRP A 18 -3.68 4.93 7.70
C TRP A 18 -4.85 5.54 6.90
N ALA A 19 -4.60 6.24 5.79
CA ALA A 19 -5.67 6.74 4.91
C ALA A 19 -6.43 5.59 4.22
N GLU A 20 -5.72 4.57 3.71
CA GLU A 20 -6.32 3.34 3.18
C GLU A 20 -7.21 2.65 4.25
N LEU A 21 -6.66 2.42 5.45
CA LEU A 21 -7.44 1.88 6.57
C LEU A 21 -8.60 2.78 7.02
N ARG A 22 -8.51 4.11 6.83
CA ARG A 22 -9.57 5.07 7.15
C ARG A 22 -10.70 5.08 6.15
N HIS A 23 -10.39 4.92 4.87
CA HIS A 23 -11.36 4.70 3.81
C HIS A 23 -12.16 3.42 4.06
N ASP A 24 -11.46 2.29 4.22
CA ASP A 24 -12.10 0.98 4.36
C ASP A 24 -12.92 0.84 5.65
N THR A 25 -12.57 1.58 6.71
CA THR A 25 -13.31 1.59 7.99
C THR A 25 -14.25 2.80 8.17
N ILE A 26 -14.45 3.64 7.14
CA ILE A 26 -15.14 4.94 7.27
C ILE A 26 -16.58 4.81 7.82
N LEU A 27 -17.28 3.72 7.46
CA LEU A 27 -18.65 3.43 7.90
C LEU A 27 -18.76 3.09 9.40
N TYR A 28 -17.64 2.90 10.11
CA TYR A 28 -17.59 2.36 11.47
C TYR A 28 -17.06 3.34 12.53
N VAL A 29 -16.67 4.58 12.17
CA VAL A 29 -16.03 5.54 13.12
C VAL A 29 -16.60 6.96 13.00
N LYS A 30 -16.77 7.64 14.14
CA LYS A 30 -17.30 9.02 14.22
C LYS A 30 -16.19 10.08 14.09
N GLN A 31 -16.42 11.09 13.25
CA GLN A 31 -15.52 12.23 12.97
C GLN A 31 -15.37 13.24 14.13
N SER A 32 -14.30 14.04 14.09
CA SER A 32 -13.95 15.11 15.05
C SER A 32 -13.95 16.52 14.41
N TYR A 33 -13.61 17.58 15.20
CA TYR A 33 -13.65 19.02 14.83
C TYR A 33 -12.55 19.84 15.58
N THR A 34 -11.69 20.67 14.93
CA THR A 34 -10.74 21.70 15.50
C THR A 34 -10.09 22.61 14.39
N ARG A 35 -9.28 23.64 14.73
CA ARG A 35 -8.92 24.84 13.91
C ARG A 35 -7.39 24.98 13.58
N ALA A 36 -6.98 25.69 12.49
CA ALA A 36 -5.66 25.55 11.81
C ALA A 36 -4.97 26.85 11.24
N VAL A 37 -3.70 26.75 10.73
CA VAL A 37 -2.93 27.59 9.71
C VAL A 37 -1.72 26.78 9.08
N ALA A 38 -1.22 27.04 7.83
CA ALA A 38 -0.13 26.33 7.02
C ALA A 38 1.19 27.17 6.79
N ILE A 39 2.19 27.02 5.85
CA ILE A 39 2.45 26.58 4.42
C ILE A 39 4.03 26.29 4.27
N GLY A 40 4.78 25.70 3.26
CA GLY A 40 4.70 25.25 1.82
C GLY A 40 5.99 24.53 1.26
N GLU A 41 6.27 24.46 -0.08
CA GLU A 41 6.93 23.28 -0.79
C GLU A 41 7.97 23.48 -1.99
N SER A 42 8.63 22.37 -2.53
CA SER A 42 9.22 22.04 -3.91
C SER A 42 10.76 21.66 -4.04
N ALA A 43 11.38 20.86 -4.99
CA ALA A 43 11.06 19.91 -6.14
C ALA A 43 12.30 19.04 -6.69
N ALA A 44 12.14 18.13 -7.70
CA ALA A 44 13.02 16.98 -8.21
C ALA A 44 14.27 17.24 -9.15
N PRO A 45 15.15 16.23 -9.54
CA PRO A 45 14.82 15.07 -10.44
C PRO A 45 15.70 13.74 -10.54
N MET A 46 15.03 12.59 -10.81
CA MET A 46 15.33 11.42 -11.72
C MET A 46 16.60 10.47 -11.61
N GLU A 47 16.64 9.38 -12.42
CA GLU A 47 17.14 8.02 -12.05
C GLU A 47 18.23 7.34 -12.92
N ALA A 48 18.76 6.20 -12.42
CA ALA A 48 19.51 5.17 -13.16
C ALA A 48 19.25 3.73 -12.63
N LYS A 49 19.55 2.70 -13.43
CA LYS A 49 19.07 1.29 -13.30
C LYS A 49 19.98 0.35 -12.49
N TYR A 50 19.47 -0.30 -11.43
CA TYR A 50 20.18 -1.35 -10.64
C TYR A 50 19.23 -2.45 -10.10
N TYR A 51 19.79 -3.45 -9.39
CA TYR A 51 19.10 -4.65 -8.89
C TYR A 51 18.10 -4.39 -7.75
N GLY A 52 17.17 -5.34 -7.54
CA GLY A 52 16.12 -5.27 -6.52
C GLY A 52 16.63 -5.24 -5.08
N TYR A 53 15.85 -4.59 -4.21
CA TYR A 53 16.18 -4.28 -2.82
C TYR A 53 14.95 -4.51 -1.94
N VAL A 54 15.16 -5.12 -0.77
CA VAL A 54 14.13 -5.26 0.28
C VAL A 54 14.47 -4.27 1.39
N GLU A 55 13.48 -3.48 1.82
CA GLU A 55 13.67 -2.56 2.93
C GLU A 55 14.09 -3.33 4.21
N PRO A 56 15.22 -3.00 4.86
CA PRO A 56 15.74 -3.77 5.97
C PRO A 56 15.05 -3.41 7.30
N ASN A 57 13.74 -3.69 7.36
CA ASN A 57 12.87 -3.60 8.52
C ASN A 57 12.39 -5.01 8.92
N PRO A 58 13.20 -5.81 9.61
CA PRO A 58 12.87 -7.22 9.87
C PRO A 58 11.76 -7.35 10.91
N GLU A 59 11.59 -6.35 11.77
CA GLU A 59 10.52 -6.32 12.78
C GLU A 59 9.14 -6.19 12.13
N LEU A 60 9.00 -5.43 11.04
CA LEU A 60 7.76 -5.37 10.25
C LEU A 60 7.37 -6.76 9.73
N PHE A 61 8.30 -7.45 9.06
CA PHE A 61 8.06 -8.76 8.49
C PHE A 61 7.80 -9.84 9.56
N ALA A 62 8.54 -9.81 10.67
CA ALA A 62 8.30 -10.72 11.80
C ALA A 62 6.91 -10.51 12.45
N ARG A 63 6.48 -9.26 12.61
CA ARG A 63 5.14 -8.92 13.13
C ARG A 63 4.03 -9.32 12.15
N ALA A 64 4.22 -9.08 10.85
CA ALA A 64 3.28 -9.49 9.81
C ALA A 64 3.12 -11.01 9.78
N LYS A 65 4.23 -11.76 9.77
CA LYS A 65 4.24 -13.22 9.89
C LYS A 65 3.43 -13.69 11.10
N PHE A 66 3.71 -13.14 12.28
CA PHE A 66 3.01 -13.50 13.52
C PHE A 66 1.50 -13.24 13.45
N ILE A 67 1.06 -12.13 12.84
CA ILE A 67 -0.37 -11.84 12.64
C ILE A 67 -1.00 -12.86 11.70
N THR A 68 -0.32 -13.28 10.63
CA THR A 68 -0.78 -14.35 9.74
C THR A 68 -0.88 -15.70 10.45
N GLU A 69 0.11 -16.08 11.26
CA GLU A 69 0.08 -17.32 12.07
C GLU A 69 -1.07 -17.30 13.09
N PHE A 70 -1.33 -16.15 13.72
CA PHE A 70 -2.45 -15.96 14.64
C PHE A 70 -3.81 -16.04 13.93
N LEU A 71 -3.92 -15.49 12.72
CA LEU A 71 -5.14 -15.57 11.90
C LEU A 71 -5.42 -16.99 11.43
N ILE A 72 -4.41 -17.74 10.97
CA ILE A 72 -4.53 -19.16 10.60
C ILE A 72 -5.11 -19.94 11.80
N LYS A 73 -4.47 -19.81 12.96
CA LYS A 73 -4.91 -20.48 14.19
C LYS A 73 -6.35 -20.09 14.57
N GLY A 74 -6.70 -18.81 14.48
CA GLY A 74 -8.04 -18.31 14.82
C GLY A 74 -9.13 -18.86 13.89
N LEU A 75 -8.86 -18.99 12.59
CA LEU A 75 -9.81 -19.56 11.62
C LEU A 75 -9.96 -21.08 11.79
N GLU A 76 -8.87 -21.79 12.11
CA GLU A 76 -8.92 -23.22 12.46
C GLU A 76 -9.67 -23.47 13.78
N GLU A 77 -9.47 -22.64 14.81
CA GLU A 77 -10.20 -22.72 16.10
C GLU A 77 -11.70 -22.33 16.00
N GLN A 78 -12.15 -21.79 14.86
CA GLN A 78 -13.57 -21.44 14.61
C GLN A 78 -14.24 -22.31 13.53
N ASP A 79 -13.55 -23.34 13.01
CA ASP A 79 -14.05 -24.20 11.92
C ASP A 79 -14.48 -23.40 10.66
N CYS A 80 -13.80 -22.26 10.42
CA CYS A 80 -14.11 -21.28 9.38
C CYS A 80 -13.03 -21.22 8.26
N MET A 81 -12.17 -22.23 8.18
CA MET A 81 -11.04 -22.27 7.25
C MET A 81 -11.41 -23.06 5.98
N THR A 82 -11.20 -22.47 4.79
CA THR A 82 -11.18 -23.22 3.52
C THR A 82 -9.74 -23.50 3.11
N GLU A 83 -9.53 -24.51 2.27
CA GLU A 83 -8.19 -24.85 1.75
C GLU A 83 -7.58 -23.69 0.95
N GLU A 84 -8.38 -22.94 0.18
CA GLU A 84 -7.93 -21.79 -0.60
C GLU A 84 -7.42 -20.65 0.32
N VAL A 85 -8.17 -20.33 1.38
CA VAL A 85 -7.75 -19.34 2.39
C VAL A 85 -6.52 -19.83 3.15
N LYS A 86 -6.47 -21.12 3.53
CA LYS A 86 -5.32 -21.71 4.23
C LYS A 86 -4.04 -21.61 3.39
N ASN A 87 -4.08 -22.06 2.14
CA ASN A 87 -2.95 -21.99 1.21
C ASN A 87 -2.52 -20.52 0.98
N SER A 88 -3.46 -19.59 0.91
CA SER A 88 -3.17 -18.15 0.78
C SER A 88 -2.41 -17.59 2.00
N LEU A 89 -2.89 -17.91 3.20
CA LEU A 89 -2.29 -17.44 4.45
C LEU A 89 -0.94 -18.11 4.72
N GLU A 90 -0.78 -19.40 4.42
CA GLU A 90 0.49 -20.09 4.56
C GLU A 90 1.56 -19.52 3.62
N GLN A 91 1.21 -19.22 2.36
CA GLN A 91 2.10 -18.53 1.41
C GLN A 91 2.43 -17.10 1.86
N SER A 92 1.46 -16.37 2.41
CA SER A 92 1.68 -15.02 2.98
C SER A 92 2.68 -15.05 4.14
N LYS A 93 2.52 -16.01 5.05
CA LYS A 93 3.43 -16.28 6.18
C LYS A 93 4.86 -16.60 5.71
N ASP A 94 5.00 -17.47 4.70
CA ASP A 94 6.31 -17.86 4.16
C ASP A 94 6.98 -16.71 3.39
N MET A 95 6.21 -15.88 2.67
CA MET A 95 6.69 -14.64 2.05
C MET A 95 7.21 -13.64 3.09
N MET A 96 6.47 -13.41 4.18
CA MET A 96 6.94 -12.56 5.28
C MET A 96 8.22 -13.11 5.92
N GLU A 97 8.32 -14.42 6.14
CA GLU A 97 9.55 -15.02 6.68
C GLU A 97 10.75 -14.86 5.72
N ARG A 98 10.53 -14.99 4.40
CA ARG A 98 11.60 -14.82 3.42
C ARG A 98 12.09 -13.37 3.36
N LEU A 99 11.17 -12.41 3.40
CA LEU A 99 11.49 -10.99 3.45
C LEU A 99 12.20 -10.60 4.75
N GLN A 100 11.80 -11.15 5.91
CA GLN A 100 12.54 -10.99 7.17
C GLN A 100 14.00 -11.45 7.01
N LYS A 101 14.24 -12.66 6.49
CA LYS A 101 15.58 -13.23 6.32
C LYS A 101 16.46 -12.46 5.34
N ILE A 102 15.87 -11.83 4.32
CA ILE A 102 16.58 -10.94 3.38
C ILE A 102 16.91 -9.61 4.05
N SER A 103 15.94 -9.01 4.72
CA SER A 103 16.07 -7.78 5.52
C SER A 103 17.16 -7.87 6.60
N GLU A 104 17.25 -9.00 7.30
CA GLU A 104 18.32 -9.28 8.27
C GLU A 104 19.70 -9.31 7.61
N LYS A 105 19.85 -10.01 6.48
CA LYS A 105 21.12 -10.06 5.72
C LYS A 105 21.58 -8.66 5.29
N GLU A 106 20.66 -7.81 4.83
CA GLU A 106 20.94 -6.42 4.44
C GLU A 106 21.37 -5.56 5.65
N LEU A 107 20.72 -5.67 6.82
CA LEU A 107 21.19 -4.99 8.05
C LEU A 107 22.59 -5.42 8.48
N GLU A 108 22.93 -6.69 8.31
CA GLU A 108 24.21 -7.27 8.70
C GLU A 108 25.32 -7.06 7.65
N GLY A 109 25.02 -6.48 6.49
CA GLY A 109 25.97 -6.39 5.36
C GLY A 109 26.40 -7.75 4.79
N LYS A 110 25.57 -8.79 5.01
CA LYS A 110 25.73 -10.11 4.39
C LYS A 110 25.36 -10.01 2.90
N SER A 111 25.62 -11.08 2.15
CA SER A 111 25.23 -11.14 0.74
C SER A 111 23.93 -11.91 0.63
N LEU A 112 23.00 -11.35 -0.12
CA LEU A 112 21.94 -12.11 -0.73
C LEU A 112 22.56 -13.16 -1.68
N SER A 113 21.99 -14.37 -1.71
CA SER A 113 22.35 -15.40 -2.67
C SER A 113 21.66 -15.14 -4.01
N GLU A 114 22.07 -15.86 -5.07
CA GLU A 114 21.32 -15.88 -6.34
C GLU A 114 19.86 -16.30 -6.12
N GLU A 115 19.60 -17.22 -5.19
CA GLU A 115 18.25 -17.62 -4.77
C GLU A 115 17.45 -16.47 -4.12
N ASP A 116 18.09 -15.63 -3.30
CA ASP A 116 17.44 -14.44 -2.74
C ASP A 116 17.16 -13.38 -3.82
N TYR A 117 18.08 -13.15 -4.76
CA TYR A 117 17.86 -12.22 -5.88
C TYR A 117 16.76 -12.71 -6.83
N ASN A 118 16.77 -13.98 -7.19
CA ASN A 118 15.72 -14.60 -8.01
C ASN A 118 14.35 -14.53 -7.30
N TYR A 119 14.32 -14.67 -5.98
CA TYR A 119 13.09 -14.50 -5.19
C TYR A 119 12.56 -13.06 -5.24
N ILE A 120 13.46 -12.05 -5.12
CA ILE A 120 13.08 -10.64 -5.25
C ILE A 120 12.59 -10.32 -6.67
N GLU A 121 13.21 -10.90 -7.70
CA GLU A 121 12.81 -10.72 -9.11
C GLU A 121 11.43 -11.33 -9.43
N ASN A 122 11.02 -12.39 -8.71
CA ASN A 122 9.75 -13.11 -8.93
C ASN A 122 8.73 -12.91 -7.77
N ILE A 123 8.90 -11.83 -6.99
CA ILE A 123 8.02 -11.53 -5.85
C ILE A 123 6.60 -11.13 -6.31
N ASP A 124 6.49 -10.53 -7.50
CA ASP A 124 5.22 -10.18 -8.15
C ASP A 124 4.38 -11.44 -8.44
N SER A 125 4.99 -12.50 -8.97
CA SER A 125 4.37 -13.79 -9.24
C SER A 125 3.87 -14.45 -7.95
N THR A 126 4.66 -14.35 -6.88
CA THR A 126 4.28 -14.83 -5.53
C THR A 126 3.06 -14.06 -4.99
N PHE A 127 3.07 -12.73 -5.11
CA PHE A 127 2.01 -11.85 -4.63
C PHE A 127 0.71 -12.00 -5.44
N ASN A 128 0.81 -12.05 -6.77
CA ASN A 128 -0.32 -12.29 -7.66
C ASN A 128 -0.99 -13.63 -7.36
N LYS A 129 -0.22 -14.71 -7.13
CA LYS A 129 -0.79 -15.99 -6.74
C LYS A 129 -1.55 -15.94 -5.41
N ILE A 130 -1.03 -15.24 -4.40
CA ILE A 130 -1.75 -15.04 -3.12
C ILE A 130 -3.07 -14.29 -3.36
N ILE A 131 -3.08 -13.27 -4.23
CA ILE A 131 -4.31 -12.55 -4.61
C ILE A 131 -5.29 -13.47 -5.36
N GLU A 132 -4.82 -14.30 -6.29
CA GLU A 132 -5.68 -15.23 -7.04
C GLU A 132 -6.27 -16.33 -6.15
N ASP A 133 -5.47 -16.91 -5.25
CA ASP A 133 -5.92 -17.90 -4.27
C ASP A 133 -6.99 -17.28 -3.32
N LEU A 134 -6.74 -16.08 -2.76
CA LEU A 134 -7.72 -15.36 -1.92
C LEU A 134 -8.98 -14.96 -2.68
N ALA A 135 -8.83 -14.43 -3.90
CA ALA A 135 -9.96 -14.06 -4.74
C ALA A 135 -10.82 -15.27 -5.07
N SER A 136 -10.22 -16.44 -5.30
CA SER A 136 -10.97 -17.68 -5.58
C SER A 136 -11.92 -18.05 -4.44
N ALA A 137 -11.51 -17.91 -3.19
CA ALA A 137 -12.33 -18.14 -2.00
C ALA A 137 -13.53 -17.18 -1.88
N LEU A 138 -13.45 -16.01 -2.53
CA LEU A 138 -14.51 -15.00 -2.59
C LEU A 138 -15.36 -15.09 -3.88
N THR A 139 -15.05 -15.99 -4.82
CA THR A 139 -15.83 -16.11 -6.08
C THR A 139 -17.14 -16.87 -5.89
N VAL A 140 -18.26 -16.15 -5.90
CA VAL A 140 -19.58 -16.75 -6.15
C VAL A 140 -19.70 -17.08 -7.64
N LYS A 141 -19.75 -18.37 -7.98
CA LYS A 141 -19.97 -18.84 -9.36
C LYS A 141 -21.46 -18.91 -9.64
N GLU A 142 -22.03 -17.83 -10.17
CA GLU A 142 -23.40 -17.87 -10.70
C GLU A 142 -23.45 -18.57 -12.07
N GLY A 143 -24.37 -19.52 -12.20
CA GLY A 143 -24.60 -20.30 -13.41
C GLY A 143 -23.79 -21.61 -13.49
N GLY A 144 -24.36 -22.58 -14.19
CA GLY A 144 -23.72 -23.86 -14.48
C GLY A 144 -24.40 -24.56 -15.66
N CYS A 145 -23.61 -24.89 -16.68
CA CYS A 145 -24.13 -25.52 -17.90
C CYS A 145 -23.14 -26.53 -18.51
N SER A 146 -23.58 -27.77 -18.69
CA SER A 146 -22.85 -28.79 -19.46
C SER A 146 -23.11 -28.62 -20.96
N GLY A 147 -22.43 -27.66 -21.59
CA GLY A 147 -22.56 -27.41 -23.03
C GLY A 147 -21.43 -26.56 -23.61
N PRO A 148 -21.18 -26.63 -24.93
CA PRO A 148 -20.00 -26.02 -25.57
C PRO A 148 -20.01 -24.48 -25.59
N ASN A 149 -21.16 -23.84 -25.37
CA ASN A 149 -21.32 -22.38 -25.34
C ASN A 149 -21.77 -21.91 -23.93
N CYS A 150 -21.12 -22.40 -22.88
CA CYS A 150 -21.37 -21.99 -21.49
C CYS A 150 -20.34 -20.93 -21.06
N GLU A 151 -20.73 -19.65 -21.01
CA GLU A 151 -19.91 -18.59 -20.44
C GLU A 151 -20.06 -18.55 -18.92
N VAL A 152 -19.04 -19.02 -18.19
CA VAL A 152 -18.96 -18.82 -16.72
C VAL A 152 -18.47 -17.40 -16.46
N LYS A 153 -19.34 -16.53 -15.94
CA LYS A 153 -18.99 -15.17 -15.54
C LYS A 153 -18.47 -15.14 -14.11
N THR A 154 -17.16 -15.24 -13.97
CA THR A 154 -16.47 -15.06 -12.68
C THR A 154 -16.33 -13.56 -12.38
N SER A 155 -17.17 -13.04 -11.49
CA SER A 155 -17.07 -11.68 -10.96
C SER A 155 -16.68 -11.69 -9.48
N LEU A 156 -15.60 -10.99 -9.12
CA LEU A 156 -15.51 -10.39 -7.79
C LEU A 156 -16.28 -9.07 -7.83
N GLU A 157 -17.23 -8.89 -6.94
CA GLU A 157 -17.82 -7.57 -6.70
C GLU A 157 -16.72 -6.62 -6.18
N GLY A 158 -16.66 -5.40 -6.71
CA GLY A 158 -15.62 -4.42 -6.36
C GLY A 158 -14.22 -4.68 -6.94
N LYS A 159 -13.98 -5.72 -7.76
CA LYS A 159 -12.63 -6.04 -8.30
C LYS A 159 -11.93 -4.86 -8.98
N ASP A 160 -12.69 -4.07 -9.74
CA ASP A 160 -12.16 -2.94 -10.51
C ASP A 160 -11.79 -1.73 -9.63
N ASP A 161 -12.19 -1.71 -8.35
CA ASP A 161 -11.81 -0.69 -7.36
C ASP A 161 -10.81 -1.21 -6.31
N ALA A 162 -10.86 -2.50 -5.97
CA ALA A 162 -10.03 -3.14 -4.93
C ALA A 162 -8.50 -3.06 -5.13
N PHE A 163 -8.02 -2.61 -6.30
CA PHE A 163 -6.59 -2.42 -6.60
C PHE A 163 -6.23 -0.97 -6.97
N LYS A 164 -7.13 0.00 -6.75
CA LYS A 164 -6.90 1.41 -7.08
C LYS A 164 -6.23 2.13 -5.89
N THR A 165 -4.94 2.42 -6.02
CA THR A 165 -4.14 3.23 -5.05
C THR A 165 -4.50 4.73 -5.06
N THR A 166 -5.77 5.06 -5.31
CA THR A 166 -6.29 6.41 -5.51
C THR A 166 -7.66 6.52 -4.85
N ILE A 167 -7.64 6.69 -3.54
CA ILE A 167 -8.82 6.72 -2.66
C ILE A 167 -8.88 8.02 -1.86
N ILE A 168 -10.08 8.39 -1.38
CA ILE A 168 -10.28 9.55 -0.50
C ILE A 168 -11.24 9.24 0.65
N ALA A 169 -10.89 9.70 1.86
CA ALA A 169 -11.67 9.48 3.08
C ALA A 169 -11.83 10.78 3.85
N ASP A 170 -13.07 11.14 4.19
CA ASP A 170 -13.34 12.32 5.02
C ASP A 170 -13.29 11.95 6.52
N VAL A 171 -12.25 12.40 7.21
CA VAL A 171 -11.93 11.95 8.59
C VAL A 171 -12.37 12.94 9.69
N HIS A 172 -12.78 14.14 9.30
CA HIS A 172 -13.03 15.26 10.19
C HIS A 172 -14.04 16.23 9.56
N THR A 173 -14.90 16.87 10.36
CA THR A 173 -15.75 17.97 9.91
C THR A 173 -15.44 19.21 10.73
N GLU A 174 -15.13 20.34 10.10
CA GLU A 174 -14.98 21.63 10.77
C GLU A 174 -16.18 22.52 10.43
N THR A 175 -17.09 22.70 11.39
CA THR A 175 -18.41 23.31 11.17
C THR A 175 -18.39 24.84 11.13
N ASN A 176 -17.36 25.50 11.68
CA ASN A 176 -17.24 26.96 11.68
C ASN A 176 -16.83 27.50 10.30
N THR A 177 -15.91 26.80 9.63
CA THR A 177 -15.39 27.07 8.29
C THR A 177 -16.16 26.33 7.18
N LYS A 178 -16.99 25.35 7.56
CA LYS A 178 -17.77 24.49 6.66
C LYS A 178 -16.89 23.69 5.70
N LYS A 179 -15.84 23.08 6.26
CA LYS A 179 -14.92 22.19 5.56
C LYS A 179 -14.91 20.78 6.16
N ALA A 180 -14.55 19.78 5.36
CA ALA A 180 -14.10 18.49 5.85
C ALA A 180 -12.56 18.44 5.78
N LEU A 181 -11.92 17.57 6.56
CA LEU A 181 -10.55 17.15 6.28
C LEU A 181 -10.64 15.86 5.46
N GLU A 182 -10.24 15.95 4.21
CA GLU A 182 -10.10 14.80 3.32
C GLU A 182 -8.67 14.28 3.47
N VAL A 183 -8.49 12.97 3.59
CA VAL A 183 -7.18 12.30 3.56
C VAL A 183 -7.21 11.17 2.54
N GLY A 184 -6.11 10.94 1.84
CA GLY A 184 -6.10 9.95 0.76
C GLY A 184 -4.75 9.70 0.12
N THR A 185 -4.76 8.74 -0.79
CA THR A 185 -3.63 8.34 -1.63
C THR A 185 -3.89 8.76 -3.07
N GLY A 186 -2.83 9.00 -3.84
CA GLY A 186 -2.93 9.49 -5.21
C GLY A 186 -2.03 8.75 -6.18
N LYS A 187 -1.47 9.46 -7.17
CA LYS A 187 -0.41 8.89 -8.02
C LYS A 187 0.72 8.35 -7.14
N ILE A 188 1.22 7.17 -7.48
CA ILE A 188 2.37 6.56 -6.84
C ILE A 188 3.60 7.46 -7.05
N ASP A 189 4.30 7.74 -5.95
CA ASP A 189 5.60 8.40 -5.95
C ASP A 189 6.71 7.37 -6.18
N TRP A 190 7.89 7.82 -6.62
CA TRP A 190 9.06 6.96 -6.78
C TRP A 190 10.11 7.29 -5.74
N ILE A 191 10.64 6.27 -5.07
CA ILE A 191 11.78 6.41 -4.16
C ILE A 191 13.03 5.76 -4.75
N ILE A 192 14.12 6.53 -4.78
CA ILE A 192 15.45 6.09 -5.18
C ILE A 192 16.27 5.81 -3.91
N VAL A 193 16.64 4.55 -3.68
CA VAL A 193 17.42 4.12 -2.51
C VAL A 193 18.86 3.82 -2.93
N ALA A 194 19.79 4.70 -2.54
CA ALA A 194 21.22 4.44 -2.68
C ALA A 194 21.68 3.43 -1.61
N HIS A 195 22.04 2.21 -2.04
CA HIS A 195 22.56 1.15 -1.18
C HIS A 195 23.97 0.71 -1.63
N LYS A 196 24.76 0.14 -0.73
CA LYS A 196 26.16 -0.21 -1.02
C LYS A 196 26.33 -1.70 -1.28
N SER A 197 26.71 -2.04 -2.50
CA SER A 197 27.12 -3.39 -2.92
C SER A 197 28.42 -3.82 -2.21
N LYS A 198 28.59 -5.14 -2.03
CA LYS A 198 29.77 -5.74 -1.37
C LYS A 198 31.11 -5.44 -2.03
N ASP A 199 31.12 -5.25 -3.35
CA ASP A 199 32.30 -4.86 -4.11
C ASP A 199 32.63 -3.35 -3.99
N GLY A 200 31.90 -2.62 -3.17
CA GLY A 200 32.10 -1.20 -2.92
C GLY A 200 31.32 -0.28 -3.87
N ARG A 201 30.68 -0.82 -4.92
CA ARG A 201 29.79 -0.03 -5.79
C ARG A 201 28.57 0.49 -5.01
N ILE A 202 28.05 1.63 -5.44
CA ILE A 202 26.74 2.12 -4.98
C ILE A 202 25.71 1.68 -6.03
N GLY A 203 24.72 0.90 -5.61
CA GLY A 203 23.53 0.61 -6.40
C GLY A 203 22.44 1.63 -6.10
N LEU A 204 21.55 1.85 -7.07
CA LEU A 204 20.31 2.61 -6.88
C LEU A 204 19.14 1.66 -7.08
N ALA A 205 18.43 1.34 -6.01
CA ALA A 205 17.16 0.65 -6.11
C ALA A 205 16.05 1.68 -6.34
N VAL A 206 15.09 1.34 -7.20
CA VAL A 206 13.92 2.15 -7.51
C VAL A 206 12.69 1.39 -7.04
N GLY A 207 11.80 2.04 -6.30
CA GLY A 207 10.57 1.43 -5.81
C GLY A 207 9.38 2.39 -5.82
N PRO A 208 8.15 1.87 -5.96
CA PRO A 208 6.95 2.65 -5.76
C PRO A 208 6.77 2.99 -4.27
N MET A 209 6.22 4.15 -3.99
CA MET A 209 5.79 4.61 -2.67
C MET A 209 4.39 5.22 -2.79
N PHE A 210 3.51 4.95 -1.83
CA PHE A 210 2.23 5.65 -1.78
C PHE A 210 2.47 7.15 -1.51
N SER A 211 1.78 8.00 -2.27
CA SER A 211 1.66 9.40 -1.92
C SER A 211 0.68 9.59 -0.76
N TYR A 212 0.80 10.69 -0.03
CA TYR A 212 -0.13 11.09 1.01
C TYR A 212 -0.67 12.50 0.73
N TYR A 213 -1.98 12.65 0.88
CA TYR A 213 -2.69 13.91 0.81
C TYR A 213 -3.54 14.06 2.07
N GLU A 214 -3.49 15.25 2.68
CA GLU A 214 -4.35 15.66 3.80
C GLU A 214 -4.68 17.13 3.59
N PHE A 215 -5.94 17.45 3.27
CA PHE A 215 -6.33 18.80 2.86
C PHE A 215 -7.77 19.18 3.25
N PRO A 216 -8.03 20.46 3.56
CA PRO A 216 -9.33 20.91 4.00
C PRO A 216 -10.25 21.29 2.81
N TRP A 217 -11.21 20.42 2.48
CA TRP A 217 -12.12 20.54 1.32
C TRP A 217 -13.53 21.06 1.72
N PRO A 218 -14.34 21.67 0.82
CA PRO A 218 -15.66 22.19 1.20
C PRO A 218 -16.67 21.11 1.65
N MET A 219 -17.23 21.23 2.85
CA MET A 219 -18.15 20.25 3.45
C MET A 219 -19.42 20.00 2.62
N LYS A 220 -19.82 20.99 1.81
CA LYS A 220 -20.99 20.93 0.90
C LYS A 220 -20.75 20.11 -0.37
N ASP A 221 -19.52 19.63 -0.58
CA ASP A 221 -19.01 19.10 -1.85
C ASP A 221 -17.93 18.03 -1.58
N ARG A 222 -18.11 17.23 -0.51
CA ARG A 222 -17.20 16.15 -0.06
C ARG A 222 -16.78 15.29 -1.25
N LEU A 223 -15.52 14.87 -1.24
CA LEU A 223 -14.99 14.08 -2.34
C LEU A 223 -15.57 12.67 -2.33
N THR A 224 -15.77 12.14 -3.53
CA THR A 224 -15.86 10.71 -3.78
C THR A 224 -14.62 10.29 -4.57
N ASP A 225 -14.30 9.01 -4.54
CA ASP A 225 -13.20 8.41 -5.27
C ASP A 225 -13.18 8.80 -6.76
N GLU A 226 -14.32 8.80 -7.46
CA GLU A 226 -14.37 9.16 -8.88
C GLU A 226 -14.08 10.64 -9.13
N LYS A 227 -14.40 11.51 -8.17
CA LYS A 227 -14.07 12.94 -8.22
C LYS A 227 -12.61 13.19 -7.85
N TRP A 228 -12.08 12.47 -6.87
CA TRP A 228 -10.68 12.52 -6.48
C TRP A 228 -9.75 12.05 -7.60
N ARG A 229 -10.08 10.93 -8.24
CA ARG A 229 -9.37 10.40 -9.42
C ARG A 229 -9.32 11.41 -10.58
N LYS A 230 -10.37 12.22 -10.76
CA LYS A 230 -10.44 13.30 -11.77
C LYS A 230 -9.64 14.56 -11.43
N LEU A 231 -9.48 14.87 -10.15
CA LEU A 231 -8.56 15.91 -9.70
C LEU A 231 -7.11 15.44 -9.91
N ILE A 232 -6.80 14.21 -9.53
CA ILE A 232 -5.46 13.59 -9.72
C ILE A 232 -5.10 13.47 -11.21
N SER A 233 -6.05 13.10 -12.08
CA SER A 233 -5.80 12.96 -13.52
C SER A 233 -5.59 14.31 -14.22
N GLY A 234 -6.13 15.40 -13.66
CA GLY A 234 -6.16 16.72 -14.29
C GLY A 234 -7.38 16.94 -15.20
N GLU A 235 -8.38 16.06 -15.18
CA GLU A 235 -9.67 16.26 -15.84
C GLU A 235 -10.49 17.41 -15.22
N ILE A 236 -10.24 17.72 -13.95
CA ILE A 236 -10.89 18.80 -13.20
C ILE A 236 -9.81 19.64 -12.50
N GLU A 237 -9.90 20.96 -12.63
CA GLU A 237 -9.01 21.91 -11.95
C GLU A 237 -9.25 21.98 -10.43
N GLY A 238 -8.24 22.44 -9.68
CA GLY A 238 -8.32 22.55 -8.22
C GLY A 238 -7.76 21.34 -7.47
N MET A 239 -6.80 20.63 -8.05
CA MET A 239 -6.00 19.62 -7.35
C MET A 239 -5.35 20.23 -6.09
N PRO A 240 -5.54 19.64 -4.89
CA PRO A 240 -4.88 20.09 -3.67
C PRO A 240 -3.36 19.89 -3.70
N GLU A 241 -2.65 20.80 -3.04
CA GLU A 241 -1.25 20.64 -2.63
C GLU A 241 -1.13 19.53 -1.57
N ARG A 242 0.08 19.05 -1.32
CA ARG A 242 0.35 18.04 -0.29
C ARG A 242 0.59 18.72 1.07
N PRO A 243 0.72 17.93 2.16
CA PRO A 243 1.17 18.47 3.44
C PRO A 243 2.61 19.00 3.34
N ASP A 244 2.79 20.31 3.53
CA ASP A 244 4.03 21.08 3.30
C ASP A 244 5.35 20.34 3.63
N TRP A 245 5.38 19.69 4.80
CA TRP A 245 6.55 18.97 5.34
C TRP A 245 7.03 17.81 4.46
N ILE A 246 6.20 17.29 3.55
CA ILE A 246 6.54 16.22 2.62
C ILE A 246 7.53 16.71 1.55
N VAL A 247 7.43 17.96 1.13
CA VAL A 247 8.08 18.45 -0.10
C VAL A 247 9.34 19.29 0.20
N ASP A 248 9.82 19.19 1.45
CA ASP A 248 11.25 19.34 1.81
C ASP A 248 12.11 18.19 1.22
N PHE A 249 11.50 17.10 0.73
CA PHE A 249 12.23 15.91 0.24
C PHE A 249 11.52 15.01 -0.78
N ILE A 250 10.19 14.99 -0.86
CA ILE A 250 9.48 14.59 -2.10
C ILE A 250 9.52 15.76 -3.06
N SER A 251 9.52 15.48 -4.35
CA SER A 251 10.22 16.30 -5.32
C SER A 251 9.57 16.25 -6.70
#